data_AF-A0A5V6VW12-F1
#
_entry.id   AF-A0A5V6VW12-F1
#
_cell.length_a   1.000
_cell.length_b   1.000
_cell.length_c   1.000
_cell.angle_alpha   90.00
_cell.angle_beta   90.00
_cell.angle_gamma   90.00
#
_symmetry.space_group_name_H-M   'P 1'
#
loop_
_entity.id
_entity.type
_entity.pdbx_description
1 polymer ?
#
loop_
_entity_poly.entity_id
_entity_poly.type
_entity_poly.pdbx_seq_one_letter_code
_entity_poly.pdbx_strand_id
1 'polypeptide(L)'
;MWSRTDARSIHWLSCWHSAIRTLKSRQKNVNGWMRRRLVRRKSDMERGEIWLVSLDPTAGHEQQGTRPVLIVTPAAFNRVTRLPVVVPVTSGGNFARTAGFAVSLDGAGIRTTGVVRCDQPRTIDMKARGGKRLERVPETIMDDVLGRLATILT
;
A
#
# COMPACT_ATOMS: atom_id res chain seq x y z
N MET A 1 -39.62 29.78 -56.45
CA MET A 1 -39.71 28.33 -56.77
C MET A 1 -38.73 27.60 -55.87
N TRP A 2 -39.25 26.84 -54.91
CA TRP A 2 -38.45 26.02 -53.98
C TRP A 2 -37.65 24.96 -54.75
N SER A 3 -36.36 24.80 -54.42
CA SER A 3 -35.58 23.62 -54.78
C SER A 3 -35.29 22.82 -53.52
N ARG A 4 -35.80 21.58 -53.51
CA ARG A 4 -35.64 20.54 -52.49
C ARG A 4 -34.27 19.88 -52.62
N THR A 5 -33.54 19.81 -51.50
CA THR A 5 -32.69 18.72 -50.95
C THR A 5 -31.78 19.42 -49.91
N ASP A 6 -31.68 19.00 -48.65
CA ASP A 6 -31.21 17.69 -48.23
C ASP A 6 -31.54 17.45 -46.74
N ALA A 7 -32.63 16.73 -46.46
CA ALA A 7 -33.11 16.47 -45.09
C ALA A 7 -32.54 15.16 -44.50
N ARG A 8 -31.43 14.62 -45.03
CA ARG A 8 -30.83 13.36 -44.56
C ARG A 8 -29.52 13.52 -43.78
N SER A 9 -28.95 14.72 -43.70
CA SER A 9 -27.66 14.96 -43.01
C SER A 9 -27.79 15.37 -41.53
N ILE A 10 -28.97 15.75 -41.05
CA ILE A 10 -29.15 16.28 -39.68
C ILE A 10 -29.41 15.15 -38.66
N HIS A 11 -29.93 14.00 -39.09
CA HIS A 11 -30.26 12.89 -38.18
C HIS A 11 -29.02 12.09 -37.73
N TRP A 12 -27.94 12.10 -38.52
CA TRP A 12 -26.67 11.43 -38.16
C TRP A 12 -25.89 12.19 -37.08
N LEU A 13 -25.85 13.52 -37.15
CA LEU A 13 -25.15 14.38 -36.19
C LEU A 13 -25.80 14.34 -34.79
N SER A 14 -27.13 14.28 -34.71
CA SER A 14 -27.85 14.19 -33.43
C SER A 14 -27.65 12.85 -32.72
N CYS A 15 -27.61 11.74 -33.48
CA CYS A 15 -27.37 10.41 -32.95
C CYS A 15 -25.92 10.26 -32.44
N TRP A 16 -24.94 10.86 -33.14
CA TRP A 16 -23.53 10.84 -32.73
C TRP A 16 -23.26 11.68 -31.47
N HIS A 17 -23.89 12.86 -31.35
CA HIS A 17 -23.81 13.68 -30.12
C HIS A 17 -24.45 12.99 -28.92
N SER A 18 -25.56 12.26 -29.12
CA SER A 18 -26.21 11.47 -28.07
C SER A 18 -25.35 10.29 -27.61
N ALA A 19 -24.70 9.58 -28.54
CA ALA A 19 -23.78 8.48 -28.24
C ALA A 19 -22.55 8.97 -27.45
N ILE A 20 -21.95 10.10 -27.84
CA ILE A 20 -20.80 10.69 -27.13
C ILE A 20 -21.19 11.19 -25.73
N ARG A 21 -22.38 11.78 -25.58
CA ARG A 21 -22.90 12.23 -24.28
C ARG A 21 -23.17 11.05 -23.34
N THR A 22 -23.62 9.93 -23.89
CA THR A 22 -23.85 8.67 -23.16
C THR A 22 -22.54 7.99 -22.77
N LEU A 23 -21.54 7.95 -23.65
CA LEU A 23 -20.20 7.45 -23.33
C LEU A 23 -19.51 8.30 -22.25
N LYS A 24 -19.59 9.63 -22.36
CA LYS A 24 -19.04 10.55 -21.34
C LYS A 24 -19.79 10.45 -20.01
N SER A 25 -21.12 10.24 -20.02
CA SER A 25 -21.89 10.04 -18.78
C SER A 25 -21.55 8.70 -18.12
N ARG A 26 -21.39 7.63 -18.92
CA ARG A 26 -20.97 6.31 -18.45
C ARG A 26 -19.57 6.34 -17.85
N GLN A 27 -18.61 7.01 -18.50
CA GLN A 27 -17.25 7.21 -18.00
C GLN A 27 -17.23 8.04 -16.69
N LYS A 28 -18.00 9.13 -16.62
CA LYS A 28 -18.17 9.92 -15.38
C LYS A 28 -18.79 9.10 -14.26
N ASN A 29 -19.72 8.20 -14.58
CA ASN A 29 -20.34 7.31 -13.60
C ASN A 29 -19.36 6.24 -13.10
N VAL A 30 -18.47 5.70 -13.96
CA VAL A 30 -17.40 4.78 -13.55
C VAL A 30 -16.40 5.49 -12.63
N ASN A 31 -15.97 6.71 -12.98
CA ASN A 31 -15.06 7.51 -12.16
C ASN A 31 -15.73 7.95 -10.84
N GLY A 32 -17.03 8.24 -10.88
CA GLY A 32 -17.84 8.55 -9.70
C GLY A 32 -18.10 7.34 -8.80
N TRP A 33 -18.17 6.13 -9.36
CA TRP A 33 -18.25 4.86 -8.64
C TRP A 33 -16.90 4.50 -7.99
N MET A 34 -15.80 4.70 -8.72
CA MET A 34 -14.44 4.54 -8.18
C MET A 34 -14.18 5.52 -7.04
N ARG A 35 -14.62 6.79 -7.16
CA ARG A 35 -14.53 7.79 -6.08
C ARG A 35 -15.47 7.52 -4.91
N ARG A 36 -16.70 7.04 -5.13
CA ARG A 36 -17.66 6.74 -4.03
C ARG A 36 -17.33 5.47 -3.23
N ARG A 37 -16.54 4.54 -3.79
CA ARG A 37 -16.11 3.33 -3.07
C ARG A 37 -14.86 3.55 -2.20
N LEU A 38 -14.21 4.70 -2.33
CA LEU A 38 -13.13 5.17 -1.46
C LEU A 38 -13.68 5.96 -0.26
N VAL A 39 -14.83 5.56 0.29
CA VAL A 39 -15.04 5.78 1.73
C VAL A 39 -13.97 4.93 2.41
N ARG A 40 -12.98 5.58 3.04
CA ARG A 40 -11.91 4.96 3.83
C ARG A 40 -12.49 3.83 4.67
N ARG A 41 -12.43 2.59 4.18
CA ARG A 41 -12.66 1.44 5.04
C ARG A 41 -11.45 1.45 5.96
N LYS A 42 -11.70 1.85 7.20
CA LYS A 42 -10.74 2.01 8.31
C LYS A 42 -10.00 0.70 8.69
N SER A 43 -10.05 -0.32 7.83
CA SER A 43 -9.63 -1.70 8.09
C SER A 43 -8.55 -2.21 7.15
N ASP A 44 -8.15 -1.44 6.14
CA ASP A 44 -7.14 -1.90 5.20
C ASP A 44 -5.75 -1.63 5.78
N MET A 45 -4.91 -2.64 5.67
CA MET A 45 -3.54 -2.65 6.15
C MET A 45 -2.66 -1.83 5.22
N GLU A 46 -2.14 -0.69 5.69
CA GLU A 46 -1.45 0.28 4.84
C GLU A 46 0.07 0.18 4.94
N ARG A 47 0.76 0.55 3.85
CA ARG A 47 2.21 0.77 3.87
C ARG A 47 2.55 1.82 4.94
N GLY A 48 3.65 1.61 5.65
CA GLY A 48 4.14 2.50 6.69
C GLY A 48 3.48 2.27 8.05
N GLU A 49 2.51 1.36 8.18
CA GLU A 49 1.96 1.00 9.48
C GLU A 49 2.87 0.01 10.22
N ILE A 50 3.02 0.23 11.53
CA ILE A 50 3.67 -0.69 12.45
C ILE A 50 2.60 -1.55 13.11
N TRP A 51 2.83 -2.86 13.10
CA TRP A 51 1.94 -3.87 13.67
C TRP A 51 2.72 -4.77 14.63
N LEU A 52 2.12 -5.12 15.78
CA LEU A 52 2.65 -6.12 16.70
C LEU A 52 2.12 -7.50 16.30
N VAL A 53 3.02 -8.45 16.03
CA VAL A 53 2.65 -9.79 15.58
C VAL A 53 3.71 -10.82 16.00
N SER A 54 3.29 -12.07 16.19
CA SER A 54 4.22 -13.18 16.38
C SER A 54 4.81 -13.63 15.04
N LEU A 55 6.14 -13.69 14.98
CA LEU A 55 6.88 -14.27 13.85
C LEU A 55 7.11 -15.78 14.02
N ASP A 56 6.77 -16.35 15.17
CA ASP A 56 6.96 -17.77 15.44
C ASP A 56 5.94 -18.65 14.70
N PRO A 57 6.27 -19.92 14.41
CA PRO A 57 7.58 -20.54 14.60
C PRO A 57 8.63 -20.03 13.59
N THR A 58 9.90 -20.15 13.98
CA THR A 58 11.08 -19.76 13.19
C THR A 58 12.17 -20.81 13.31
N ALA A 59 13.09 -20.83 12.35
CA ALA A 59 14.23 -21.75 12.35
C ALA A 59 15.57 -21.00 12.30
N GLY A 60 16.58 -21.52 13.00
CA GLY A 60 17.95 -20.98 12.95
C GLY A 60 18.05 -19.51 13.39
N HIS A 61 18.49 -18.65 12.48
CA HIS A 61 18.75 -17.22 12.74
C HIS A 61 17.62 -16.29 12.28
N GLU A 62 16.46 -16.84 11.94
CA GLU A 62 15.27 -16.06 11.62
C GLU A 62 14.83 -15.19 12.83
N GLN A 63 14.19 -14.06 12.54
CA GLN A 63 13.66 -13.21 13.60
C GLN A 63 12.44 -13.86 14.27
N GLN A 64 12.62 -14.19 15.53
CA GLN A 64 11.66 -14.91 16.37
C GLN A 64 10.87 -13.99 17.31
N GLY A 65 9.84 -14.54 17.94
CA GLY A 65 9.09 -13.86 18.98
C GLY A 65 7.99 -12.91 18.47
N THR A 66 7.24 -12.36 19.42
CA THR A 66 6.25 -11.32 19.18
C THR A 66 6.94 -9.95 19.21
N ARG A 67 6.93 -9.26 18.06
CA ARG A 67 7.63 -7.98 17.90
C ARG A 67 6.91 -7.05 16.91
N PRO A 68 7.21 -5.74 16.94
CA PRO A 68 6.71 -4.84 15.92
C PRO A 68 7.31 -5.19 14.55
N VAL A 69 6.49 -5.07 13.53
CA VAL A 69 6.86 -5.20 12.12
C VAL A 69 6.28 -4.03 11.34
N LEU A 70 7.03 -3.54 10.34
CA LEU A 70 6.61 -2.45 9.46
C LEU A 70 6.10 -3.02 8.14
N ILE A 71 4.97 -2.53 7.66
CA ILE A 71 4.35 -2.97 6.41
C ILE A 71 4.93 -2.22 5.22
N VAL A 72 5.42 -2.96 4.23
CA VAL A 72 6.10 -2.41 3.05
C VAL A 72 5.19 -2.40 1.82
N THR A 73 4.31 -3.38 1.68
CA THR A 73 3.42 -3.49 0.51
C THR A 73 2.25 -2.51 0.59
N PRO A 74 1.77 -1.98 -0.56
CA PRO A 74 0.67 -1.03 -0.59
C PRO A 74 -0.67 -1.69 -0.20
N ALA A 75 -1.61 -0.89 0.31
CA ALA A 75 -2.91 -1.39 0.79
C ALA A 75 -3.69 -2.20 -0.26
N ALA A 76 -3.62 -1.81 -1.53
CA ALA A 76 -4.25 -2.54 -2.62
C ALA A 76 -3.71 -3.97 -2.75
N PHE A 77 -2.40 -4.16 -2.61
CA PHE A 77 -1.76 -5.48 -2.60
C PHE A 77 -2.21 -6.27 -1.38
N ASN A 78 -2.09 -5.68 -0.19
CA ASN A 78 -2.43 -6.33 1.09
C ASN A 78 -3.88 -6.80 1.14
N ARG A 79 -4.80 -6.04 0.56
CA ARG A 79 -6.23 -6.39 0.50
C ARG A 79 -6.51 -7.59 -0.40
N VAL A 80 -5.81 -7.70 -1.53
CA VAL A 80 -6.00 -8.79 -2.49
C VAL A 80 -5.33 -10.06 -2.00
N THR A 81 -4.07 -9.98 -1.58
CA THR A 81 -3.28 -11.16 -1.20
C THR A 81 -3.56 -11.63 0.22
N ARG A 82 -3.98 -10.73 1.11
CA ARG A 82 -4.04 -10.94 2.58
C ARG A 82 -2.68 -11.30 3.20
N LEU A 83 -1.61 -11.11 2.42
CA LEU A 83 -0.24 -11.50 2.73
C LEU A 83 0.67 -10.29 2.54
N PRO A 84 0.67 -9.32 3.48
CA PRO A 84 1.61 -8.20 3.43
C PRO A 84 3.06 -8.69 3.50
N VAL A 85 3.94 -7.98 2.80
CA VAL A 85 5.38 -8.06 3.07
C VAL A 85 5.70 -7.09 4.18
N VAL A 86 6.38 -7.60 5.21
CA VAL A 86 6.77 -6.85 6.40
C VAL A 86 8.27 -6.93 6.63
N VAL A 87 8.82 -5.96 7.35
CA VAL A 87 10.20 -5.98 7.86
C VAL A 87 10.18 -5.86 9.39
N PRO A 88 10.96 -6.66 10.13
CA PRO A 88 10.92 -6.69 11.58
C PRO A 88 11.63 -5.50 12.22
N VAL A 89 11.12 -5.08 13.39
CA VAL A 89 11.77 -4.09 14.25
C VAL A 89 12.50 -4.82 15.39
N THR A 90 13.70 -4.37 15.71
CA THR A 90 14.53 -4.94 16.79
C THR A 90 15.07 -3.84 17.71
N SER A 91 15.24 -4.13 19.00
CA SER A 91 15.99 -3.26 19.90
C SER A 91 17.45 -3.16 19.40
N GLY A 92 17.96 -1.93 19.26
CA GLY A 92 19.20 -1.59 18.54
C GLY A 92 20.51 -2.12 19.14
N GLY A 93 20.48 -3.12 20.03
CA GLY A 93 21.67 -3.64 20.74
C GLY A 93 22.78 -4.22 19.85
N ASN A 94 22.53 -4.38 18.54
CA ASN A 94 23.52 -4.84 17.56
C ASN A 94 23.61 -3.92 16.33
N PHE A 95 23.19 -2.65 16.45
CA PHE A 95 23.12 -1.67 15.35
C PHE A 95 24.43 -1.55 14.57
N ALA A 96 25.57 -1.61 15.25
CA ALA A 96 26.90 -1.50 14.66
C ALA A 96 27.20 -2.58 13.59
N ARG A 97 26.61 -3.77 13.70
CA ARG A 97 26.87 -4.88 12.75
C ARG A 97 25.96 -4.87 11.52
N THR A 98 24.93 -4.02 11.47
CA THR A 98 23.96 -4.00 10.37
C THR A 98 23.53 -2.61 9.94
N ALA A 99 24.35 -1.60 10.24
CA ALA A 99 24.08 -0.20 9.90
C ALA A 99 23.74 0.02 8.41
N GLY A 100 24.20 -0.85 7.50
CA GLY A 100 23.87 -0.80 6.07
C GLY A 100 22.42 -1.11 5.72
N PHE A 101 21.72 -1.95 6.49
CA PHE A 101 20.31 -2.33 6.25
C PHE A 101 19.36 -1.93 7.38
N ALA A 102 19.89 -1.36 8.46
CA ALA A 102 19.10 -0.88 9.59
C ALA A 102 18.66 0.58 9.38
N VAL A 103 17.37 0.85 9.56
CA VAL A 103 16.81 2.22 9.64
C VAL A 103 16.43 2.50 11.07
N SER A 104 16.95 3.57 11.66
CA SER A 104 16.61 3.95 13.03
C SER A 104 15.20 4.56 13.08
N LEU A 105 14.43 4.18 14.10
CA LEU A 105 13.15 4.82 14.43
C LEU A 105 13.31 5.94 15.48
N ASP A 106 14.51 6.08 16.05
CA ASP A 106 14.78 7.08 17.07
C ASP A 106 14.66 8.49 16.48
N GLY A 107 13.99 9.39 17.21
CA GLY A 107 13.75 10.75 16.75
C GLY A 107 12.64 10.91 15.68
N ALA A 108 12.00 9.82 15.25
CA ALA A 108 10.93 9.88 14.25
C ALA A 108 9.55 10.35 14.80
N GLY A 109 9.47 10.70 16.09
CA GLY A 109 8.22 11.16 16.71
C GLY A 109 7.17 10.06 16.91
N ILE A 110 7.60 8.79 16.94
CA ILE A 110 6.74 7.61 17.17
C ILE A 110 7.11 6.92 18.49
N ARG A 111 6.23 6.05 19.00
CA ARG A 111 6.43 5.35 20.28
C ARG A 111 7.33 4.12 20.15
N THR A 112 7.25 3.43 19.02
CA THR A 112 8.08 2.25 18.74
C THR A 112 9.54 2.69 18.61
N THR A 113 10.40 2.11 19.46
CA THR A 113 11.84 2.38 19.49
C THR A 113 12.63 1.27 18.81
N GLY A 114 13.89 1.56 18.51
CA GLY A 114 14.81 0.61 17.89
C GLY A 114 14.92 0.79 16.40
N VAL A 115 15.15 -0.31 15.68
CA VAL A 115 15.59 -0.26 14.28
C VAL A 115 14.83 -1.23 13.39
N VAL A 116 14.48 -0.77 12.20
CA VAL A 116 13.86 -1.58 11.14
C VAL A 116 14.95 -2.36 10.41
N ARG A 117 14.79 -3.68 10.31
CA ARG A 117 15.73 -4.59 9.63
C ARG A 117 15.32 -4.84 8.18
N CYS A 118 15.83 -4.02 7.26
CA CYS A 118 15.48 -4.13 5.84
C CYS A 118 16.09 -5.37 5.17
N ASP A 119 17.08 -5.99 5.78
CA ASP A 119 17.71 -7.24 5.33
C ASP A 119 16.86 -8.49 5.59
N GLN A 120 15.76 -8.37 6.33
CA GLN A 120 14.95 -9.51 6.78
C GLN A 120 13.46 -9.35 6.40
N PRO A 121 13.12 -9.08 5.13
CA PRO A 121 11.72 -9.01 4.71
C PRO A 121 11.06 -10.39 4.81
N ARG A 122 9.80 -10.42 5.23
CA ARG A 122 8.99 -11.64 5.31
C ARG A 122 7.56 -11.37 4.87
N THR A 123 6.99 -12.32 4.12
CA THR A 123 5.56 -12.34 3.84
C THR A 123 4.85 -13.11 4.94
N ILE A 124 3.83 -12.51 5.56
CA ILE A 124 3.09 -13.16 6.67
C ILE A 124 1.58 -13.00 6.51
N ASP A 125 0.81 -13.97 7.00
CA ASP A 125 -0.62 -13.77 7.22
C ASP A 125 -0.83 -13.02 8.53
N MET A 126 -0.97 -11.70 8.43
CA MET A 126 -1.13 -10.82 9.58
C MET A 126 -2.44 -11.08 10.34
N LYS A 127 -3.51 -11.46 9.63
CA LYS A 127 -4.83 -11.67 10.25
C LYS A 127 -4.87 -12.98 11.03
N ALA A 128 -4.38 -14.08 10.43
CA ALA A 128 -4.30 -15.37 11.09
C ALA A 128 -3.39 -15.33 12.33
N ARG A 129 -2.34 -14.51 12.30
CA ARG A 129 -1.42 -14.30 13.42
C ARG A 129 -1.94 -13.32 14.49
N GLY A 130 -3.16 -12.81 14.34
CA GLY A 130 -3.77 -11.90 15.32
C GLY A 130 -3.03 -10.56 15.46
N GLY A 131 -2.44 -10.07 14.37
CA GLY A 131 -1.65 -8.84 14.36
C GLY A 131 -2.43 -7.63 14.87
N LYS A 132 -1.76 -6.77 15.64
CA LYS A 132 -2.36 -5.57 16.24
C LYS A 132 -1.66 -4.32 15.71
N ARG A 133 -2.41 -3.44 15.04
CA ARG A 133 -1.90 -2.13 14.62
C ARG A 133 -1.45 -1.31 15.83
N LEU A 134 -0.24 -0.78 15.79
CA LEU A 134 0.32 0.07 16.85
C LEU A 134 0.28 1.55 16.45
N GLU A 135 0.91 1.89 15.33
CA GLU A 135 1.08 3.27 14.86
C GLU A 135 1.53 3.30 13.40
N ARG A 136 1.91 4.48 12.89
CA ARG A 136 2.40 4.68 11.52
C ARG A 136 3.68 5.51 11.56
N VAL A 137 4.65 5.14 10.72
CA VAL A 137 5.90 5.90 10.56
C VAL A 137 5.70 7.14 9.67
N PRO A 138 6.51 8.20 9.85
CA PRO A 138 6.61 9.28 8.87
C PRO A 138 7.06 8.77 7.50
N GLU A 139 6.67 9.46 6.43
CA GLU A 139 7.04 9.08 5.05
C GLU A 139 8.57 9.08 4.85
N THR A 140 9.32 9.94 5.56
CA THR A 140 10.79 9.95 5.52
C THR A 140 11.41 8.61 5.93
N ILE A 141 10.87 7.96 6.96
CA ILE A 141 11.30 6.62 7.39
C ILE A 141 10.92 5.57 6.34
N MET A 142 9.74 5.71 5.73
CA MET A 142 9.28 4.77 4.72
C MET A 142 10.16 4.84 3.45
N ASP A 143 10.56 6.05 3.04
CA ASP A 143 11.45 6.25 1.90
C ASP A 143 12.83 5.62 2.14
N ASP A 144 13.41 5.82 3.33
CA ASP A 144 14.68 5.18 3.71
C ASP A 144 14.59 3.65 3.70
N VAL A 145 13.49 3.09 4.21
CA VAL A 145 13.24 1.64 4.21
C VAL A 145 13.11 1.11 2.79
N LEU A 146 12.37 1.79 1.90
CA LEU A 146 12.23 1.39 0.51
C LEU A 146 13.56 1.47 -0.24
N GLY A 147 14.37 2.51 0.02
CA GLY A 147 15.70 2.64 -0.56
C GLY A 147 16.62 1.47 -0.23
N ARG A 148 16.62 1.03 1.04
CA ARG A 148 17.42 -0.13 1.48
C ARG A 148 16.85 -1.47 1.03
N LEU A 149 15.52 -1.59 0.94
CA LEU A 149 14.90 -2.80 0.40
C LEU A 149 15.14 -2.95 -1.10
N ALA A 150 15.24 -1.85 -1.85
CA ALA A 150 15.54 -1.93 -3.28
C ALA A 150 16.91 -2.57 -3.54
N THR A 151 17.90 -2.39 -2.65
CA THR A 151 19.26 -2.91 -2.85
C THR A 151 19.41 -4.43 -2.73
N ILE A 152 18.39 -5.13 -2.23
CA ILE A 152 18.42 -6.61 -2.17
C ILE A 152 17.97 -7.25 -3.50
N LEU A 153 17.37 -6.47 -4.41
CA LEU A 153 16.82 -6.92 -5.70
C LEU A 153 17.63 -6.39 -6.90
N THR A 154 18.70 -5.64 -6.64
CA THR A 154 19.56 -4.98 -7.64
C THR A 154 20.76 -5.79 -8.04
#